data_AF-A0A532TGZ4-F1
#
_entry.id   AF-A0A532TGZ4-F1
#
_cell.length_a   1.000
_cell.length_b   1.000
_cell.length_c   1.000
_cell.angle_alpha   90.00
_cell.angle_beta   90.00
_cell.angle_gamma   90.00
#
_symmetry.space_group_name_H-M   'P 1'
#
loop_
_entity.id
_entity.type
_entity.pdbx_description
1 polymer ?
#
loop_
_entity_poly.entity_id
_entity_poly.type
_entity_poly.pdbx_seq_one_letter_code
_entity_poly.pdbx_strand_id
1 'polypeptide(L)'
;MSLIDELVDVFGATKAQVISNIVEYFFNDSKNDPLLKKLRARKRKEKPPEKSDLDTRIRKYLKRSDRIPFNIFVEHLKLDNEFVINRLDEWGEKYDFMFVDNKIIKNK
;
A
#
# COMPACT_ATOMS: atom_id res chain seq x y z
N MET A 1 2.18 -15.02 36.84
CA MET A 1 3.24 -14.77 35.86
C MET A 1 2.60 -14.26 34.58
N SER A 2 3.26 -13.38 33.82
CA SER A 2 2.74 -12.99 32.51
C SER A 2 3.12 -14.04 31.48
N LEU A 3 2.28 -14.27 30.47
CA LEU A 3 2.57 -15.20 29.36
C LEU A 3 3.91 -14.88 28.67
N ILE A 4 4.29 -13.59 28.64
CA ILE A 4 5.58 -13.15 28.10
C ILE A 4 6.74 -13.69 28.93
N ASP A 5 6.59 -13.75 30.26
CA ASP A 5 7.62 -14.29 31.17
C ASP A 5 7.82 -15.79 30.96
N GLU A 6 6.74 -16.53 30.69
CA GLU A 6 6.79 -17.97 30.42
C GLU A 6 7.46 -18.30 29.08
N LEU A 7 7.52 -17.33 28.17
CA LEU A 7 8.11 -17.48 26.85
C LEU A 7 9.57 -17.01 26.79
N VAL A 8 10.12 -16.44 27.87
CA VAL A 8 11.55 -16.13 27.96
C VAL A 8 12.35 -17.43 27.92
N ASP A 9 13.47 -17.40 27.19
CA ASP A 9 14.35 -18.54 26.88
C ASP A 9 13.74 -19.64 26.01
N VAL A 10 12.44 -19.55 25.68
CA VAL A 10 11.74 -20.44 24.73
C VAL A 10 11.57 -19.76 23.37
N PHE A 11 11.09 -18.52 23.38
CA PHE A 11 10.76 -17.74 22.18
C PHE A 11 11.64 -16.49 22.04
N GLY A 12 12.53 -16.23 23.00
CA GLY A 12 13.52 -15.15 22.98
C GLY A 12 14.26 -15.06 24.31
N ALA A 13 15.54 -14.65 24.33
CA ALA A 13 16.37 -14.64 25.54
C ALA A 13 16.01 -13.52 26.54
N THR A 14 15.17 -12.57 26.11
CA THR A 14 14.66 -11.50 26.98
C THR A 14 13.19 -11.25 26.65
N LYS A 15 12.43 -10.66 27.60
CA LYS A 15 11.04 -10.25 27.36
C LYS A 15 10.90 -9.36 26.11
N ALA A 16 11.86 -8.48 25.88
CA ALA A 16 11.87 -7.61 24.70
C ALA A 16 11.99 -8.44 23.41
N GLN A 17 12.89 -9.41 23.37
CA GLN A 17 13.04 -10.31 22.21
C GLN A 17 11.79 -11.18 22.01
N VAL A 18 11.18 -11.69 23.08
CA VAL A 18 9.91 -12.43 23.00
C VAL A 18 8.83 -11.56 22.35
N ILE A 19 8.68 -10.31 22.79
CA ILE A 19 7.71 -9.36 22.22
C ILE A 19 8.03 -9.09 20.74
N SER A 20 9.29 -8.79 20.40
CA SER A 20 9.70 -8.56 19.01
C SER A 20 9.35 -9.76 18.12
N ASN A 21 9.67 -10.98 18.55
CA ASN A 21 9.39 -12.19 17.79
C ASN A 21 7.89 -12.44 17.63
N ILE A 22 7.08 -12.16 18.66
CA ILE A 22 5.61 -12.26 18.57
C ILE A 22 5.08 -11.26 17.54
N VAL A 23 5.59 -10.03 17.57
CA VAL A 23 5.17 -8.96 16.65
C VAL A 23 5.57 -9.32 15.21
N GLU A 24 6.79 -9.80 14.99
CA GLU A 24 7.22 -10.28 13.67
C GLU A 24 6.36 -11.43 13.17
N TYR A 25 6.11 -12.43 14.02
CA TYR A 25 5.24 -13.56 13.69
C TYR A 25 3.84 -13.08 13.30
N PHE A 26 3.27 -12.15 14.07
CA PHE A 26 1.97 -11.56 13.79
C PHE A 26 1.92 -10.87 12.43
N PHE A 27 2.93 -10.07 12.07
CA PHE A 27 2.97 -9.38 10.78
C PHE A 27 3.28 -10.29 9.59
N ASN A 28 3.91 -11.44 9.83
CA ASN A 28 4.27 -12.41 8.80
C ASN A 28 3.21 -13.51 8.60
N ASP A 29 2.25 -13.68 9.52
CA ASP A 29 1.15 -14.63 9.36
C ASP A 29 0.04 -14.09 8.45
N SER A 30 -0.14 -14.73 7.30
CA SER A 30 -1.20 -14.41 6.31
C SER A 30 -2.61 -14.37 6.88
N LYS A 31 -2.89 -15.06 8.01
CA LYS A 31 -4.19 -14.99 8.70
C LYS A 31 -4.52 -13.58 9.20
N ASN A 32 -3.49 -12.76 9.44
CA ASN A 32 -3.65 -11.38 9.93
C ASN A 32 -3.77 -10.35 8.80
N ASP A 33 -3.57 -10.74 7.53
CA ASP A 33 -3.69 -9.85 6.36
C ASP A 33 -5.00 -9.05 6.31
N PRO A 34 -6.19 -9.64 6.61
CA PRO A 34 -7.44 -8.88 6.64
C PRO A 34 -7.41 -7.72 7.63
N LEU A 35 -6.86 -7.93 8.82
CA LEU A 35 -6.74 -6.90 9.86
C LEU A 35 -5.71 -5.84 9.44
N LEU A 36 -4.54 -6.27 8.95
CA LEU A 36 -3.49 -5.37 8.46
C LEU A 36 -3.99 -4.51 7.30
N LYS A 37 -4.78 -5.07 6.38
CA LYS A 37 -5.41 -4.35 5.27
C LYS A 37 -6.38 -3.28 5.78
N LYS A 38 -7.23 -3.61 6.77
CA LYS A 38 -8.14 -2.64 7.42
C LYS A 38 -7.38 -1.49 8.07
N LEU A 39 -6.31 -1.79 8.82
CA LEU A 39 -5.50 -0.77 9.49
C LEU A 39 -4.77 0.14 8.47
N ARG A 40 -4.22 -0.43 7.40
CA ARG A 40 -3.61 0.33 6.30
C ARG A 40 -4.64 1.22 5.59
N ALA A 41 -5.85 0.71 5.36
CA ALA A 41 -6.93 1.49 4.75
C ALA A 41 -7.34 2.68 5.63
N ARG A 42 -7.48 2.48 6.95
CA ARG A 42 -7.74 3.58 7.90
C ARG A 42 -6.65 4.65 7.85
N LYS A 43 -5.37 4.23 7.89
CA LYS A 43 -4.24 5.15 7.76
C LYS A 43 -4.29 5.97 6.47
N ARG A 44 -4.67 5.36 5.33
CA ARG A 44 -4.81 6.06 4.04
C ARG A 44 -5.98 7.05 4.03
N LYS A 45 -7.07 6.77 4.76
CA LYS A 45 -8.21 7.69 4.91
C LYS A 45 -7.87 8.89 5.80
N GLU A 46 -7.20 8.64 6.93
CA GLU A 46 -6.85 9.68 7.91
C GLU A 46 -5.65 10.52 7.49
N LYS A 47 -4.69 9.90 6.78
CA LYS A 47 -3.48 10.53 6.26
C LYS A 47 -3.31 10.12 4.80
N PRO A 48 -4.04 10.76 3.87
CA PRO A 48 -3.80 10.54 2.45
C PRO A 48 -2.33 10.87 2.13
N PRO A 49 -1.70 10.14 1.19
CA PRO A 49 -0.34 10.45 0.78
C PRO A 49 -0.25 11.92 0.32
N GLU A 50 0.83 12.60 0.67
CA GLU A 50 1.05 13.98 0.23
C GLU A 50 1.01 14.07 -1.30
N LYS A 51 0.38 15.15 -1.82
CA LYS A 51 0.21 15.36 -3.27
C LYS A 51 1.54 15.28 -4.04
N SER A 52 2.63 15.74 -3.44
CA SER A 52 3.99 15.72 -4.01
C SER A 52 4.54 14.31 -4.25
N ASP A 53 4.30 13.37 -3.31
CA ASP A 53 4.72 11.97 -3.43
C ASP A 53 3.88 11.24 -4.49
N LEU A 54 2.58 11.54 -4.53
CA LEU A 54 1.67 10.98 -5.52
C LEU A 54 2.03 11.42 -6.95
N ASP A 55 2.30 12.71 -7.17
CA ASP A 55 2.80 13.26 -8.44
C ASP A 55 4.09 12.55 -8.90
N THR A 56 5.03 12.35 -7.96
CA THR A 56 6.31 11.70 -8.25
C THR A 56 6.11 10.24 -8.66
N ARG A 57 5.22 9.52 -7.97
CA ARG A 57 4.91 8.12 -8.27
C ARG A 57 4.24 7.97 -9.64
N ILE A 58 3.24 8.78 -9.95
CA ILE A 58 2.54 8.75 -11.24
C ILE A 58 3.55 8.99 -12.37
N ARG A 59 4.35 10.06 -12.29
CA ARG A 59 5.36 10.38 -13.31
C ARG A 59 6.41 9.29 -13.46
N LYS A 60 6.89 8.71 -12.35
CA LYS A 60 7.89 7.62 -12.39
C LYS A 60 7.32 6.37 -13.05
N TYR A 61 6.03 6.08 -12.84
CA TYR A 61 5.40 4.90 -13.38
C TYR A 61 5.07 5.04 -14.87
N LEU A 62 4.55 6.20 -15.28
CA LEU A 62 4.33 6.53 -16.70
C LEU A 62 5.61 6.66 -17.52
N LYS A 63 6.78 6.88 -16.88
CA LYS A 63 8.09 6.81 -17.57
C LYS A 63 8.51 5.39 -17.95
N ARG A 64 7.97 4.37 -17.28
CA ARG A 64 8.44 2.97 -17.41
C ARG A 64 7.56 2.12 -18.33
N SER A 65 6.32 2.52 -18.56
CA SER A 65 5.39 1.78 -19.41
C SER A 65 4.39 2.73 -20.04
N ASP A 66 4.15 2.54 -21.33
CA ASP A 66 3.14 3.28 -22.09
C ASP A 66 1.73 2.70 -21.92
N ARG A 67 1.62 1.47 -21.38
CA ARG A 67 0.34 0.76 -21.20
C ARG A 67 0.32 0.04 -19.86
N ILE A 68 -0.58 0.44 -18.97
CA ILE A 68 -0.59 -0.01 -17.57
C ILE A 68 -2.00 -0.49 -17.21
N PRO A 69 -2.18 -1.76 -16.79
CA PRO A 69 -3.45 -2.21 -16.23
C PRO A 69 -3.89 -1.38 -15.02
N PHE A 70 -5.17 -1.03 -14.94
CA PHE A 70 -5.70 -0.15 -13.90
C PHE A 70 -5.44 -0.66 -12.48
N ASN A 71 -5.66 -1.95 -12.25
CA ASN A 71 -5.40 -2.60 -10.96
C ASN A 71 -3.94 -2.40 -10.51
N ILE A 72 -2.99 -2.58 -11.42
CA ILE A 72 -1.56 -2.39 -11.16
C ILE A 72 -1.26 -0.91 -10.89
N PHE A 73 -1.89 -0.01 -11.64
CA PHE A 73 -1.74 1.44 -11.43
C PHE A 73 -2.22 1.86 -10.02
N VAL A 74 -3.42 1.45 -9.61
CA VAL A 74 -3.97 1.76 -8.28
C VAL A 74 -3.11 1.15 -7.17
N GLU A 75 -2.68 -0.10 -7.34
CA GLU A 75 -1.82 -0.79 -6.38
C GLU A 75 -0.48 -0.07 -6.21
N HIS A 76 0.14 0.37 -7.30
CA HIS A 76 1.40 1.09 -7.29
C HIS A 76 1.27 2.43 -6.54
N LEU A 77 0.16 3.14 -6.76
CA LEU A 77 -0.14 4.38 -6.05
C LEU A 77 -0.53 4.14 -4.58
N LYS A 78 -0.87 2.90 -4.22
CA LYS A 78 -1.38 2.48 -2.90
C LYS A 78 -2.65 3.24 -2.52
N LEU A 79 -3.51 3.50 -3.50
CA LEU A 79 -4.75 4.24 -3.31
C LEU A 79 -5.96 3.29 -3.34
N ASP A 80 -7.12 3.86 -3.04
CA ASP A 80 -8.40 3.17 -3.21
C ASP A 80 -8.86 3.28 -4.68
N ASN A 81 -9.50 2.24 -5.21
CA ASN A 81 -9.98 2.22 -6.60
C ASN A 81 -10.96 3.37 -6.86
N GLU A 82 -11.89 3.61 -5.94
CA GLU A 82 -12.92 4.64 -6.08
C GLU A 82 -12.28 6.04 -6.09
N PHE A 83 -11.26 6.24 -5.25
CA PHE A 83 -10.50 7.48 -5.21
C PHE A 83 -9.77 7.75 -6.53
N VAL A 84 -9.16 6.72 -7.14
CA VAL A 84 -8.44 6.88 -8.40
C VAL A 84 -9.40 7.13 -9.55
N ILE A 85 -10.50 6.37 -9.65
CA ILE A 85 -11.51 6.55 -10.71
C ILE A 85 -12.01 8.00 -10.73
N ASN A 86 -12.32 8.56 -9.57
CA ASN A 86 -12.80 9.94 -9.43
C ASN A 86 -11.75 11.02 -9.79
N ARG A 87 -10.52 10.63 -10.08
CA ARG A 87 -9.40 11.51 -10.42
C ARG A 87 -8.80 11.21 -11.80
N LEU A 88 -9.29 10.21 -12.52
CA LEU A 88 -8.69 9.77 -13.78
C LEU A 88 -8.71 10.87 -14.84
N ASP A 89 -9.80 11.62 -14.94
CA ASP A 89 -9.92 12.72 -15.92
C ASP A 89 -8.92 13.84 -15.62
N GLU A 90 -8.93 14.32 -14.36
CA GLU A 90 -7.99 15.35 -13.87
C GLU A 90 -6.52 14.93 -14.08
N TRP A 91 -6.21 13.66 -13.81
CA TRP A 91 -4.84 13.15 -13.96
C TRP A 91 -4.49 12.86 -15.43
N GLY A 92 -5.44 12.45 -16.25
CA GLY A 92 -5.25 12.25 -17.68
C GLY A 92 -4.81 13.53 -18.36
N GLU A 93 -5.45 14.65 -18.03
CA GLU A 93 -5.04 15.98 -18.49
C GLU A 93 -3.67 16.38 -17.94
N LYS A 94 -3.45 16.18 -16.63
CA LYS A 94 -2.23 16.65 -15.95
C LYS A 94 -0.96 15.86 -16.34
N TYR A 95 -1.09 14.56 -16.60
CA TYR A 95 0.03 13.65 -16.85
C TYR A 95 0.06 13.07 -18.26
N ASP A 96 -0.86 13.52 -19.12
CA ASP A 96 -0.98 13.15 -20.52
C ASP A 96 -1.15 11.64 -20.74
N PHE A 97 -2.24 11.11 -20.20
CA PHE A 97 -2.67 9.73 -20.42
C PHE A 97 -4.18 9.64 -20.61
N MET A 98 -4.63 8.54 -21.19
CA MET A 98 -6.04 8.17 -21.31
C MET A 98 -6.33 6.86 -20.57
N PHE A 99 -7.56 6.74 -20.07
CA PHE A 99 -8.06 5.48 -19.50
C PHE A 99 -8.94 4.77 -20.53
N VAL A 100 -8.47 3.64 -21.07
CA VAL A 100 -9.15 2.87 -22.13
C VAL A 100 -9.04 1.37 -21.83
N ASP A 101 -10.14 0.64 -21.94
CA ASP A 101 -10.19 -0.82 -21.74
C ASP A 101 -9.52 -1.29 -20.42
N ASN A 102 -9.84 -0.60 -19.32
CA ASN A 102 -9.28 -0.87 -18.01
C ASN A 102 -7.74 -0.73 -17.94
N LYS A 103 -7.17 0.14 -18.79
CA LYS A 103 -5.74 0.43 -18.87
C LYS A 103 -5.49 1.93 -18.95
N ILE A 104 -4.43 2.37 -18.28
CA ILE A 104 -3.84 3.70 -18.43
C ILE A 104 -2.89 3.64 -19.62
N ILE A 105 -3.14 4.47 -20.63
CA ILE A 105 -2.38 4.55 -21.89
C ILE A 105 -1.78 5.94 -21.99
N LYS A 106 -0.46 6.03 -22.07
CA LYS A 106 0.22 7.32 -22.23
C LYS A 106 -0.10 7.91 -23.60
N ASN A 107 -0.49 9.18 -23.63
CA ASN A 107 -0.56 9.94 -24.86
C ASN A 107 0.88 10.26 -25.26
N LYS A 108 1.24 10.01 -26.51
CA LYS A 108 2.63 10.12 -26.98
C LYS A 108 3.19 11.53 -26.85
#